data_AF-A0A1J7ICR0-F1
#
_entry.id   AF-A0A1J7ICR0-F1
#
_cell.length_a   1.000
_cell.length_b   1.000
_cell.length_c   1.000
_cell.angle_alpha   90.00
_cell.angle_beta   90.00
_cell.angle_gamma   90.00
#
_symmetry.space_group_name_H-M   'P 1'
#
loop_
_entity.id
_entity.type
_entity.pdbx_description
1 polymer ?
#
loop_
_entity_poly.entity_id
_entity_poly.type
_entity_poly.pdbx_seq_one_letter_code
_entity_poly.pdbx_strand_id
1 'polypeptide(L)'
;MMSQRFATNQQRLITCKIIYKQGIRKEATLEFRRQGQFSSAIGHVIIEPTNTSECKKCAGRNSVGPFDLCISDNVHFQGACTNCQYGSTPSECSFYKKSWKRKAEHLPDTKRARSERGSSVTSSQEGDPWVQNMVYSLSNDAFDVLVDVVERDRVRRRGGDKEAQVK
;
A
#
# COMPACT_ATOMS: atom_id res chain seq x y z
N MET A 1 -7.36 33.48 -4.31
CA MET A 1 -8.55 32.65 -4.63
C MET A 1 -8.06 31.26 -5.02
N MET A 2 -7.91 30.35 -4.05
CA MET A 2 -7.54 28.96 -4.32
C MET A 2 -8.81 28.15 -4.56
N SER A 3 -9.04 27.79 -5.81
CA SER A 3 -10.19 27.02 -6.28
C SER A 3 -10.23 25.66 -5.59
N GLN A 4 -11.27 25.44 -4.81
CA GLN A 4 -11.63 24.16 -4.20
C GLN A 4 -11.87 23.12 -5.30
N ARG A 5 -10.85 22.31 -5.59
CA ARG A 5 -11.05 21.01 -6.23
C ARG A 5 -11.20 19.95 -5.14
N PHE A 6 -12.33 19.97 -4.44
CA PHE A 6 -12.81 18.74 -3.81
C PHE A 6 -13.37 17.89 -4.95
N ALA A 7 -12.46 17.31 -5.75
CA ALA A 7 -12.80 16.21 -6.62
C ALA A 7 -13.52 15.19 -5.75
N THR A 8 -14.66 14.71 -6.24
CA THR A 8 -15.52 13.71 -5.60
C THR A 8 -14.66 12.56 -5.09
N ASN A 9 -14.28 12.60 -3.82
CA ASN A 9 -13.59 11.54 -3.10
C ASN A 9 -14.62 10.41 -2.93
N GLN A 10 -14.89 9.69 -4.02
CA GLN A 10 -15.56 8.41 -3.95
C GLN A 10 -14.59 7.48 -3.22
N GLN A 11 -14.71 7.45 -1.90
CA GLN A 11 -14.04 6.47 -1.06
C GLN A 11 -14.38 5.10 -1.63
N ARG A 12 -13.36 4.37 -2.08
CA ARG A 12 -13.56 3.03 -2.63
C ARG A 12 -13.73 2.04 -1.48
N LEU A 13 -14.72 1.15 -1.62
CA LEU A 13 -14.84 0.00 -0.74
C LEU A 13 -13.66 -0.94 -0.99
N ILE A 14 -13.12 -1.50 0.09
CA ILE A 14 -12.05 -2.48 -0.01
C ILE A 14 -12.65 -3.82 -0.44
N THR A 15 -12.33 -4.27 -1.65
CA THR A 15 -12.65 -5.62 -2.14
C THR A 15 -11.39 -6.48 -2.12
N CYS A 16 -11.52 -7.69 -1.55
CA CYS A 16 -10.42 -8.63 -1.47
C CYS A 16 -10.46 -9.59 -2.68
N LYS A 17 -9.29 -9.88 -3.27
CA LYS A 17 -9.18 -10.84 -4.36
C LYS A 17 -9.21 -12.28 -3.86
N ILE A 18 -9.57 -13.20 -4.74
CA ILE A 18 -9.42 -14.63 -4.48
C ILE A 18 -7.96 -15.05 -4.70
N ILE A 19 -7.35 -15.63 -3.68
CA ILE A 19 -5.97 -16.16 -3.72
C ILE A 19 -5.97 -17.68 -3.62
N TYR A 20 -4.95 -18.29 -4.24
CA TYR A 20 -4.68 -19.71 -4.09
C TYR A 20 -3.70 -19.91 -2.94
N LYS A 21 -4.15 -20.59 -1.89
CA LYS A 21 -3.28 -21.02 -0.78
C LYS A 21 -3.45 -22.53 -0.60
N GLN A 22 -2.34 -23.27 -0.72
CA GLN A 22 -2.30 -24.72 -0.56
C GLN A 22 -3.31 -25.47 -1.46
N GLY A 23 -3.45 -25.02 -2.71
CA GLY A 23 -4.38 -25.63 -3.69
C GLY A 23 -5.85 -25.23 -3.51
N ILE A 24 -6.20 -24.49 -2.46
CA ILE A 24 -7.58 -24.04 -2.21
C ILE A 24 -7.72 -22.58 -2.62
N ARG A 25 -8.81 -22.26 -3.34
CA ARG A 25 -9.21 -20.88 -3.62
C ARG A 25 -9.92 -20.32 -2.40
N LYS A 26 -9.38 -19.25 -1.82
CA LYS A 26 -9.99 -18.53 -0.70
C LYS A 26 -9.93 -17.03 -0.97
N GLU A 27 -10.91 -16.29 -0.48
CA GLU A 27 -10.84 -14.84 -0.46
C GLU A 27 -9.64 -14.41 0.42
N ALA A 28 -8.90 -13.40 -0.04
CA ALA A 28 -7.78 -12.88 0.72
C ALA A 28 -8.28 -12.23 2.01
N THR A 29 -7.52 -12.43 3.08
CA THR A 29 -7.81 -11.87 4.39
C THR A 29 -6.99 -10.60 4.62
N LEU A 30 -7.64 -9.54 5.08
CA LEU A 30 -6.98 -8.34 5.59
C LEU A 30 -6.48 -8.60 7.01
N GLU A 31 -5.18 -8.44 7.19
CA GLU A 31 -4.48 -8.58 8.46
C GLU A 31 -3.57 -7.37 8.66
N PHE A 32 -3.82 -6.61 9.72
CA PHE A 32 -3.06 -5.41 10.07
C PHE A 32 -2.03 -5.72 11.15
N ARG A 33 -1.01 -6.51 10.81
CA ARG A 33 0.09 -6.84 11.74
C ARG A 33 1.19 -5.79 11.73
N ARG A 34 1.35 -5.07 10.61
CA ARG A 34 2.41 -4.08 10.39
C ARG A 34 1.78 -2.75 9.99
N GLN A 35 2.41 -1.65 10.41
CA GLN A 35 2.00 -0.30 10.02
C GLN A 35 1.87 -0.16 8.50
N GLY A 36 2.83 -0.69 7.73
CA GLY A 36 2.77 -0.65 6.26
C GLY A 36 1.55 -1.32 5.64
N GLN A 37 0.98 -2.35 6.28
CA GLN A 37 -0.26 -3.00 5.82
C GLN A 37 -1.46 -2.08 6.01
N PHE A 38 -1.53 -1.43 7.17
CA PHE A 38 -2.57 -0.46 7.48
C PHE A 38 -2.50 0.75 6.55
N SER A 39 -1.31 1.33 6.36
CA SER A 39 -1.08 2.44 5.43
C SER A 39 -1.45 2.06 3.99
N SER A 40 -1.21 0.81 3.59
CA SER A 40 -1.58 0.33 2.26
C SER A 40 -3.09 0.20 2.09
N ALA A 41 -3.82 -0.23 3.11
CA ALA A 41 -5.28 -0.31 3.06
C ALA A 41 -5.92 1.07 3.02
N ILE A 42 -5.43 2.00 3.84
CA ILE A 42 -5.83 3.41 3.75
C ILE A 42 -5.56 3.94 2.34
N GLY A 43 -4.32 3.79 1.86
CA GLY A 43 -3.93 4.23 0.52
C GLY A 43 -4.83 3.63 -0.55
N HIS A 44 -5.24 2.37 -0.39
CA HIS A 44 -6.18 1.74 -1.31
C HIS A 44 -7.54 2.43 -1.35
N VAL A 45 -8.07 2.92 -0.24
CA VAL A 45 -9.35 3.62 -0.18
C VAL A 45 -9.28 5.01 -0.82
N ILE A 46 -8.20 5.75 -0.56
CA ILE A 46 -8.13 7.20 -0.83
C ILE A 46 -7.31 7.58 -2.07
N ILE A 47 -6.31 6.78 -2.47
CA ILE A 47 -5.40 7.15 -3.56
C ILE A 47 -6.13 6.96 -4.87
N GLU A 48 -6.30 8.04 -5.64
CA GLU A 48 -6.80 7.97 -7.00
C GLU A 48 -5.83 7.18 -7.89
N PRO A 49 -6.28 6.09 -8.54
CA PRO A 49 -5.41 5.26 -9.35
C PRO A 49 -4.94 6.04 -10.59
N THR A 50 -3.62 6.16 -10.75
CA THR A 50 -3.03 6.76 -11.95
C THR A 50 -2.56 5.74 -12.97
N ASN A 51 -2.43 4.48 -12.55
CA ASN A 51 -2.03 3.38 -13.42
C ASN A 51 -3.23 2.85 -14.21
N THR A 52 -3.00 2.54 -15.49
CA THR A 52 -4.02 1.97 -16.39
C THR A 52 -4.03 0.44 -16.42
N SER A 53 -2.98 -0.19 -15.89
CA SER A 53 -2.83 -1.64 -15.83
C SER A 53 -2.28 -2.09 -14.48
N GLU A 54 -2.34 -3.38 -14.20
CA GLU A 54 -1.70 -3.96 -13.02
C GLU A 54 -0.17 -3.98 -13.15
N CYS A 55 0.52 -3.99 -12.00
CA CYS A 55 1.96 -4.20 -11.98
C CYS A 55 2.29 -5.68 -12.29
N LYS A 56 3.49 -5.96 -12.81
CA LYS A 56 3.90 -7.33 -13.20
C LYS A 56 3.76 -8.35 -12.06
N LYS A 57 3.99 -7.91 -10.82
CA LYS A 57 3.87 -8.75 -9.63
C LYS A 57 2.41 -9.04 -9.27
N CYS A 58 1.52 -8.06 -9.44
CA CYS A 58 0.09 -8.22 -9.16
C CYS A 58 -0.61 -9.09 -10.21
N ALA A 59 -0.22 -8.98 -11.48
CA ALA A 59 -0.74 -9.81 -12.57
C ALA A 59 -0.25 -11.27 -12.51
N GLY A 60 0.82 -11.54 -11.74
CA GLY A 60 1.39 -12.88 -11.60
C GLY A 60 0.58 -13.79 -10.68
N ARG A 61 0.80 -15.11 -10.80
CA ARG A 61 0.19 -16.12 -9.90
C ARG A 61 0.53 -15.90 -8.42
N ASN A 62 1.68 -15.29 -8.16
CA ASN A 62 2.17 -14.97 -6.82
C ASN A 62 1.86 -13.52 -6.44
N SER A 63 0.68 -13.03 -6.87
CA SER A 63 0.19 -11.69 -6.55
C SER A 63 0.21 -11.45 -5.05
N VAL A 64 0.88 -10.37 -4.65
CA VAL A 64 1.08 -10.03 -3.25
C VAL A 64 0.04 -9.00 -2.84
N GLY A 65 -0.45 -9.08 -1.59
CA GLY A 65 -1.48 -8.20 -1.07
C GLY A 65 -2.90 -8.72 -1.30
N PRO A 66 -3.88 -8.25 -0.50
CA PRO A 66 -5.22 -8.80 -0.48
C PRO A 66 -6.18 -8.11 -1.46
N PHE A 67 -5.83 -6.94 -1.99
CA PHE A 67 -6.75 -6.11 -2.76
C PHE A 67 -6.95 -6.64 -4.17
N ASP A 68 -8.18 -6.52 -4.67
CA ASP A 68 -8.56 -6.80 -6.05
C ASP A 68 -7.92 -5.82 -7.05
N LEU A 69 -7.89 -4.54 -6.72
CA LEU A 69 -7.30 -3.52 -7.57
C LEU A 69 -5.82 -3.30 -7.26
N CYS A 70 -5.01 -3.25 -8.32
CA CYS A 70 -3.62 -2.81 -8.26
C CYS A 70 -3.59 -1.28 -8.37
N ILE A 71 -3.47 -0.57 -7.24
CA ILE A 71 -3.54 0.89 -7.21
C ILE A 71 -2.17 1.48 -6.92
N SER A 72 -1.70 2.37 -7.78
CA SER A 72 -0.47 3.15 -7.58
C SER A 72 -0.63 4.58 -8.07
N ASP A 73 0.12 5.46 -7.45
CA ASP A 73 0.38 6.80 -7.93
C ASP A 73 1.87 7.11 -7.92
N ASN A 74 2.25 8.30 -8.37
CA ASN A 74 3.65 8.70 -8.43
C ASN A 74 4.18 9.31 -7.13
N VAL A 75 3.31 9.59 -6.16
CA VAL A 75 3.64 10.33 -4.94
C VAL A 75 3.77 9.37 -3.75
N HIS A 76 2.84 8.43 -3.58
CA HIS A 76 2.82 7.55 -2.42
C HIS A 76 3.66 6.29 -2.66
N PHE A 77 4.16 5.71 -1.57
CA PHE A 77 4.92 4.45 -1.56
C PHE A 77 6.10 4.40 -2.55
N GLN A 78 6.68 5.57 -2.88
CA GLN A 78 7.75 5.68 -3.88
C GLN A 78 7.36 5.10 -5.25
N GLY A 79 6.07 5.17 -5.59
CA GLY A 79 5.50 4.64 -6.82
C GLY A 79 5.06 3.18 -6.76
N ALA A 80 5.29 2.44 -5.67
CA ALA A 80 4.77 1.08 -5.55
C ALA A 80 3.24 1.08 -5.41
N CYS A 81 2.60 0.03 -5.92
CA CYS A 81 1.18 -0.17 -5.71
C CYS A 81 0.85 -0.62 -4.28
N THR A 82 -0.39 -0.38 -3.85
CA THR A 82 -0.90 -0.72 -2.50
C THR A 82 -0.74 -2.20 -2.19
N ASN A 83 -0.92 -3.09 -3.17
CA ASN A 83 -0.75 -4.53 -3.03
C ASN A 83 0.70 -4.94 -2.74
N CYS A 84 1.67 -4.39 -3.47
CA CYS A 84 3.09 -4.64 -3.24
C CYS A 84 3.59 -4.02 -1.93
N GLN A 85 3.11 -2.82 -1.59
CA GLN A 85 3.39 -2.20 -0.30
C GLN A 85 2.85 -3.04 0.86
N TYR A 86 1.59 -3.51 0.74
CA TYR A 86 0.96 -4.31 1.79
C TYR A 86 1.78 -5.56 2.12
N GLY A 87 2.23 -6.29 1.10
CA GLY A 87 3.07 -7.46 1.33
C GLY A 87 4.55 -7.15 1.50
N SER A 88 4.90 -5.93 1.93
CA SER A 88 6.27 -5.54 2.30
C SER A 88 7.31 -5.78 1.21
N THR A 89 6.91 -5.71 -0.07
CA THR A 89 7.81 -5.89 -1.22
C THR A 89 7.63 -4.78 -2.26
N PRO A 90 7.66 -3.49 -1.87
CA PRO A 90 7.49 -2.38 -2.81
C PRO A 90 8.59 -2.36 -3.87
N SER A 91 9.82 -2.74 -3.52
CA SER A 91 10.99 -2.75 -4.41
C SER A 91 10.90 -3.72 -5.59
N GLU A 92 9.97 -4.69 -5.53
CA GLU A 92 9.67 -5.65 -6.60
C GLU A 92 8.47 -5.21 -7.45
N CYS A 93 7.78 -4.14 -7.08
CA CYS A 93 6.68 -3.60 -7.88
C CYS A 93 7.24 -3.00 -9.17
N SER A 94 6.64 -3.30 -10.33
CA SER A 94 7.10 -2.75 -11.60
C SER A 94 6.88 -1.23 -11.73
N PHE A 95 6.07 -0.63 -10.86
CA PHE A 95 5.86 0.81 -10.78
C PHE A 95 6.83 1.52 -9.83
N TYR A 96 7.55 0.75 -9.00
CA TYR A 96 8.44 1.30 -8.00
C TYR A 96 9.62 2.02 -8.64
N LYS A 97 9.75 3.32 -8.37
CA LYS A 97 10.82 4.14 -8.93
C LYS A 97 12.02 4.10 -7.99
N LYS A 98 13.00 3.25 -8.31
CA LYS A 98 14.27 3.13 -7.57
C LYS A 98 15.14 4.41 -7.54
N SER A 99 14.71 5.52 -8.15
CA SER A 99 15.61 6.66 -8.39
C SER A 99 14.89 8.01 -8.41
N TRP A 100 14.62 8.56 -7.23
CA TRP A 100 14.57 10.02 -7.08
C TRP A 100 15.94 10.61 -6.67
N LYS A 101 16.89 9.77 -6.20
CA LYS A 101 18.23 10.23 -5.81
C LYS A 101 19.24 10.42 -6.95
N ARG A 102 18.96 10.06 -8.21
CA ARG A 102 19.95 10.17 -9.31
C ARG A 102 19.81 11.39 -10.23
N LYS A 103 18.88 12.32 -9.98
CA LYS A 103 18.80 13.58 -10.75
C LYS A 103 19.33 14.82 -10.00
N ALA A 104 19.82 14.65 -8.77
CA ALA A 104 20.53 15.71 -8.05
C ALA A 104 22.06 15.71 -8.29
N GLU A 105 22.62 14.69 -8.98
CA GLU A 105 24.08 14.50 -9.15
C GLU A 105 24.59 14.68 -10.59
N HIS A 106 23.87 15.44 -11.42
CA HIS A 106 24.51 16.11 -12.58
C HIS A 106 24.62 17.63 -12.32
N LEU A 107 24.99 18.00 -11.09
CA LEU A 107 25.84 19.19 -10.95
C LEU A 107 27.22 18.80 -11.48
N PRO A 108 27.81 19.57 -12.41
CA PRO A 108 29.12 19.27 -12.95
C PRO A 108 30.13 19.17 -11.82
N ASP A 109 30.92 18.11 -11.89
CA ASP A 109 31.96 17.72 -10.96
C ASP A 109 33.12 18.72 -11.04
N THR A 110 32.94 19.90 -10.42
CA THR A 110 34.05 20.80 -10.13
C THR A 110 34.26 20.82 -8.63
N LYS A 111 35.26 20.03 -8.21
CA LYS A 111 35.91 20.01 -6.89
C LYS A 111 35.28 19.08 -5.85
N ARG A 112 35.64 17.79 -5.91
CA ARG A 112 35.78 16.99 -4.68
C ARG A 112 37.11 16.24 -4.65
N ALA A 113 38.13 16.97 -4.21
CA ALA A 113 39.29 16.35 -3.60
C ALA A 113 38.87 15.68 -2.28
N ARG A 114 39.20 14.39 -2.18
CA ARG A 114 39.73 13.71 -0.98
C ARG A 114 38.90 13.81 0.32
N SER A 115 38.17 12.74 0.64
CA SER A 115 38.26 12.10 1.96
C SER A 115 37.54 10.75 1.93
N GLU A 116 38.30 9.69 2.18
CA GLU A 116 37.83 8.33 2.40
C GLU A 116 37.19 8.16 3.79
N ARG A 117 36.52 7.01 3.96
CA ARG A 117 36.12 6.32 5.22
C ARG A 117 34.87 6.82 5.92
N GLY A 118 33.90 5.90 6.00
CA GLY A 118 32.76 6.03 6.90
C GLY A 118 31.56 5.22 6.44
N SER A 119 31.76 3.92 6.21
CA SER A 119 30.71 2.96 5.91
C SER A 119 29.94 2.64 7.18
N SER A 120 28.66 3.05 7.25
CA SER A 120 27.60 2.38 8.02
C SER A 120 26.25 2.98 7.62
N VAL A 121 25.66 2.44 6.56
CA VAL A 121 24.24 2.70 6.25
C VAL A 121 23.41 1.88 7.23
N THR A 122 23.08 2.48 8.37
CA THR A 122 21.92 2.06 9.15
C THR A 122 20.69 2.47 8.34
N SER A 123 20.01 1.49 7.74
CA SER A 123 18.70 1.68 7.15
C SER A 123 17.68 1.90 8.28
N SER A 124 17.68 3.11 8.84
CA SER A 124 16.62 3.55 9.74
C SER A 124 15.30 3.45 8.97
N GLN A 125 14.38 2.65 9.49
CA GLN A 125 12.99 2.60 9.11
C GLN A 125 12.32 3.93 9.52
N GLU A 126 12.77 5.05 8.95
CA GLU A 126 12.04 6.30 9.03
C GLU A 126 10.74 6.06 8.24
N GLY A 127 9.65 5.88 8.99
CA GLY A 127 8.31 5.76 8.42
C GLY A 127 8.05 6.94 7.50
N ASP A 128 7.50 6.65 6.32
CA ASP A 128 7.25 7.63 5.27
C ASP A 128 6.42 8.81 5.86
N PRO A 129 6.93 10.07 5.89
CA PRO A 129 6.31 11.17 6.66
C PRO A 129 4.84 11.44 6.31
N TRP A 130 4.43 11.14 5.07
CA TRP A 130 3.03 11.26 4.66
C TRP A 130 2.14 10.24 5.36
N VAL A 131 2.63 9.03 5.68
CA VAL A 131 1.85 8.03 6.42
C VAL A 131 1.56 8.54 7.82
N GLN A 132 2.54 9.15 8.49
CA GLN A 132 2.30 9.74 9.81
C GLN A 132 1.31 10.90 9.72
N ASN A 133 1.56 11.88 8.85
CA ASN A 133 0.66 13.03 8.71
C ASN A 133 -0.75 12.64 8.26
N MET A 134 -0.89 11.61 7.42
CA MET A 134 -2.17 11.16 6.93
C MET A 134 -2.89 10.26 7.94
N VAL A 135 -2.21 9.40 8.70
CA VAL A 135 -2.84 8.71 9.85
C VAL A 135 -3.35 9.73 10.87
N TYR A 136 -2.68 10.89 11.01
CA TYR A 136 -3.16 11.99 11.83
C TYR A 136 -4.24 12.88 11.16
N SER A 137 -4.33 12.92 9.83
CA SER A 137 -5.21 13.83 9.06
C SER A 137 -6.41 13.17 8.40
N LEU A 138 -6.45 11.83 8.33
CA LEU A 138 -7.66 11.12 7.97
C LEU A 138 -8.71 11.52 8.99
N SER A 139 -9.77 12.17 8.51
CA SER A 139 -10.92 12.45 9.35
C SER A 139 -11.37 11.14 10.01
N ASN A 140 -11.93 11.25 11.22
CA ASN A 140 -12.49 10.10 11.95
C ASN A 140 -13.27 9.17 11.01
N ASP A 141 -13.97 9.72 10.01
CA ASP A 141 -14.72 9.00 8.97
C ASP A 141 -13.93 7.90 8.23
N ALA A 142 -12.68 8.15 7.80
CA ALA A 142 -11.93 7.12 7.06
C ALA A 142 -11.42 6.00 7.97
N PHE A 143 -11.14 6.34 9.24
CA PHE A 143 -10.86 5.35 10.27
C PHE A 143 -12.11 4.55 10.62
N ASP A 144 -13.26 5.21 10.76
CA ASP A 144 -14.56 4.58 11.04
C ASP A 144 -14.99 3.63 9.91
N VAL A 145 -14.76 4.01 8.65
CA VAL A 145 -14.98 3.11 7.49
C VAL A 145 -14.07 1.89 7.56
N LEU A 146 -12.79 2.06 7.92
CA LEU A 146 -11.86 0.94 8.09
C LEU A 146 -12.26 0.04 9.26
N VAL A 147 -12.70 0.62 10.37
CA VAL A 147 -13.20 -0.12 11.53
C VAL A 147 -14.46 -0.92 11.16
N ASP A 148 -15.43 -0.31 10.49
CA ASP A 148 -16.66 -0.98 10.04
C ASP A 148 -16.34 -2.12 9.05
N VAL A 149 -15.40 -1.92 8.12
CA VAL A 149 -14.94 -2.99 7.22
C VAL A 149 -14.31 -4.15 8.01
N VAL A 150 -13.47 -3.85 9.00
CA VAL A 150 -12.85 -4.87 9.87
C VAL A 150 -13.88 -5.60 10.73
N GLU A 151 -14.89 -4.89 11.24
CA GLU A 151 -15.94 -5.48 12.06
C GLU A 151 -16.89 -6.36 11.25
N ARG A 152 -17.29 -5.93 10.04
CA ARG A 152 -18.10 -6.76 9.12
C ARG A 152 -17.37 -8.04 8.72
N ASP A 153 -16.07 -7.97 8.45
CA ASP A 153 -15.24 -9.14 8.16
C ASP A 153 -15.17 -10.09 9.37
N ARG A 154 -15.03 -9.55 10.60
CA ARG A 154 -15.10 -10.36 11.84
C ARG A 154 -16.45 -11.04 12.03
N VAL A 155 -17.56 -10.34 11.78
CA VAL A 155 -18.92 -10.90 11.92
C VAL A 155 -19.17 -12.02 10.91
N ARG A 156 -18.78 -11.82 9.64
CA ARG A 156 -18.88 -12.86 8.60
C ARG A 156 -18.17 -14.15 9.00
N ARG A 157 -16.98 -14.06 9.61
CA ARG A 157 -16.25 -15.24 10.10
C ARG A 157 -16.98 -15.99 11.21
N ARG A 158 -17.51 -15.27 12.21
CA ARG A 158 -18.27 -15.90 13.31
C ARG A 158 -19.57 -16.54 12.84
N GLY A 159 -20.17 -16.04 11.75
CA GLY A 159 -21.37 -16.60 11.15
C GLY A 159 -21.10 -17.89 10.37
N GLY A 160 -20.01 -17.92 9.58
CA GLY A 160 -19.67 -19.08 8.74
C GLY A 160 -19.29 -20.34 9.51
N ASP A 161 -18.73 -20.22 10.71
CA ASP A 161 -18.32 -21.39 11.51
C ASP A 161 -19.50 -22.18 12.10
N LYS A 162 -20.70 -21.57 12.18
CA LYS A 162 -21.88 -22.24 12.76
C LYS A 162 -22.61 -23.19 11.79
N GLU A 163 -22.48 -22.99 10.48
CA GLU A 163 -23.08 -23.91 9.49
C GLU A 163 -22.24 -25.18 9.25
N ALA A 164 -20.98 -25.21 9.67
CA ALA A 164 -20.09 -26.35 9.46
C ALA A 164 -20.21 -27.47 10.53
N GLN A 165 -20.98 -27.27 11.60
CA GLN A 165 -21.18 -28.26 12.68
C GLN A 165 -22.55 -28.97 12.65
N VAL A 166 -23.38 -28.71 11.64
CA VAL A 166 -24.66 -29.41 11.45
C VAL A 166 -24.60 -30.29 10.20
N LYS A 167 -23.64 -31.23 10.17
CA LYS A 167 -23.65 -32.41 9.29
C LYS A 167 -22.94 -33.57 9.96
#